data_AF-A0A970EGU4-F1
#
_entry.id   AF-A0A970EGU4-F1
#
_cell.length_a   1.000
_cell.length_b   1.000
_cell.length_c   1.000
_cell.angle_alpha   90.00
_cell.angle_beta   90.00
_cell.angle_gamma   90.00
#
_symmetry.space_group_name_H-M   'P 1'
#
loop_
_entity.id
_entity.type
_entity.pdbx_description
1 polymer ?
#
loop_
_entity_poly.entity_id
_entity_poly.type
_entity_poly.pdbx_seq_one_letter_code
_entity_poly.pdbx_strand_id
1 'polypeptide(L)'
;MRKFFATLLAFNVLFSFAQVFAAEEFRFKHPGILHTQEDFDRMVFMIKNNVSPYVEGYNKLVLSPYSNYGVKPNAVETVIRGGQGDNVKLLYIDIAYAFQNALRWKLEG
;
A
#
# COMPACT_ATOMS: atom_id res chain seq x y z
N MET A 1 39.58 12.54 -38.91
CA MET A 1 39.19 11.91 -37.63
C MET A 1 38.71 12.91 -36.57
N ARG A 2 39.41 14.03 -36.30
CA ARG A 2 38.96 15.07 -35.34
C ARG A 2 37.58 15.68 -35.61
N LYS A 3 37.24 15.94 -36.88
CA LYS A 3 35.94 16.53 -37.25
C LYS A 3 34.76 15.58 -37.02
N PHE A 4 34.92 14.28 -37.32
CA PHE A 4 33.92 13.24 -37.07
C PHE A 4 33.64 13.02 -35.58
N PHE A 5 34.68 13.07 -34.73
CA PHE A 5 34.54 12.93 -33.28
C PHE A 5 33.77 14.11 -32.65
N ALA A 6 34.02 15.33 -33.14
CA ALA A 6 33.33 16.53 -32.66
C ALA A 6 31.83 16.53 -33.03
N THR A 7 31.47 16.03 -34.22
CA THR A 7 30.07 15.92 -34.64
C THR A 7 29.32 14.83 -33.87
N LEU A 8 29.97 13.69 -33.59
CA LEU A 8 29.39 12.60 -32.80
C LEU A 8 29.16 13.02 -31.33
N LEU A 9 30.07 13.81 -30.76
CA LEU A 9 29.93 14.37 -29.42
C LEU A 9 28.80 15.41 -29.35
N ALA A 10 28.71 16.31 -30.34
CA ALA A 10 27.63 17.30 -30.42
C ALA A 10 26.25 16.63 -30.61
N PHE A 11 26.18 15.53 -31.36
CA PHE A 11 24.94 14.77 -31.55
C PHE A 11 24.48 14.07 -30.26
N ASN A 12 25.40 13.49 -29.48
CA ASN A 12 25.09 12.90 -28.17
C ASN A 12 24.62 13.95 -27.15
N VAL A 13 25.24 15.14 -27.15
CA VAL A 13 24.83 16.23 -26.24
C VAL A 13 23.45 16.78 -26.59
N LEU A 14 23.12 16.89 -27.89
CA LEU A 14 21.80 17.32 -28.36
C LEU A 14 20.71 16.25 -28.12
N PHE A 15 21.04 14.96 -28.25
CA PHE A 15 20.09 13.86 -28.00
C PHE A 15 19.75 13.72 -26.51
N SER A 16 20.74 13.91 -25.62
CA SER A 16 20.52 13.88 -24.16
C SER A 16 19.72 15.07 -23.63
N PHE A 17 19.74 16.23 -24.30
CA PHE A 17 18.94 17.39 -23.90
C PHE A 17 17.43 17.23 -24.21
N ALA A 18 17.08 16.41 -25.20
CA ALA A 18 15.68 16.16 -25.58
C ALA A 18 14.93 15.22 -24.61
N GLN A 19 15.64 14.53 -23.70
CA GLN A 19 15.05 13.52 -22.80
C GLN A 19 14.62 14.04 -21.42
N VAL A 20 14.84 15.31 -21.06
CA VAL A 20 14.84 15.70 -19.63
C VAL A 20 13.48 16.13 -19.07
N PHE A 21 12.39 16.14 -19.85
CA PHE A 21 11.05 16.45 -19.33
C PHE A 21 9.98 15.46 -19.80
N ALA A 22 10.25 14.16 -19.70
CA ALA A 22 9.15 13.21 -19.61
C ALA A 22 8.57 13.32 -18.19
N ALA A 23 7.35 13.85 -18.06
CA ALA A 23 6.62 13.79 -16.81
C ALA A 23 6.46 12.30 -16.44
N GLU A 24 7.04 11.89 -15.31
CA GLU A 24 6.79 10.56 -14.77
C GLU A 24 5.30 10.48 -14.41
N GLU A 25 4.53 9.72 -15.18
CA GLU A 25 3.15 9.41 -14.81
C GLU A 25 3.17 8.69 -13.45
N PHE A 26 2.75 9.39 -12.39
CA PHE A 26 2.53 8.74 -11.11
C PHE A 26 1.36 7.78 -11.23
N ARG A 27 1.68 6.50 -11.44
CA ARG A 27 0.70 5.41 -11.36
C ARG A 27 0.72 4.85 -9.96
N PHE A 28 -0.43 4.91 -9.29
CA PHE A 28 -0.58 4.31 -7.98
C PHE A 28 -0.37 2.80 -8.09
N LYS A 29 0.63 2.29 -7.37
CA LYS A 29 0.97 0.87 -7.33
C LYS A 29 0.34 0.23 -6.10
N HIS A 30 -0.17 -0.98 -6.29
CA HIS A 30 -0.73 -1.80 -5.21
C HIS A 30 0.17 -3.02 -4.97
N PRO A 31 0.50 -3.35 -3.70
CA PRO A 31 0.19 -2.58 -2.50
C PRO A 31 0.92 -1.21 -2.46
N GLY A 32 0.39 -0.26 -1.69
CA GLY A 32 0.91 1.11 -1.60
C GLY A 32 0.47 1.85 -0.33
N ILE A 33 0.86 3.13 -0.21
CA ILE A 33 0.66 4.03 0.95
C ILE A 33 1.45 3.61 2.19
N LEU A 34 1.11 2.48 2.80
CA LEU A 34 1.73 2.00 4.05
C LEU A 34 2.50 0.68 3.90
N HIS A 35 2.26 -0.05 2.82
CA HIS A 35 2.85 -1.38 2.63
C HIS A 35 3.43 -1.54 1.23
N THR A 36 4.57 -2.22 1.13
CA THR A 36 5.16 -2.69 -0.12
C THR A 36 4.96 -4.21 -0.26
N GLN A 37 5.20 -4.76 -1.45
CA GLN A 37 5.12 -6.20 -1.64
C GLN A 37 6.27 -6.91 -0.89
N GLU A 38 7.46 -6.31 -0.89
CA GLU A 38 8.64 -6.81 -0.20
C GLU A 38 8.43 -6.89 1.33
N ASP A 39 7.67 -5.94 1.89
CA ASP A 39 7.31 -5.97 3.30
C ASP A 39 6.37 -7.13 3.63
N PHE A 40 5.37 -7.39 2.77
CA PHE A 40 4.50 -8.55 2.95
C PHE A 40 5.28 -9.85 2.82
N ASP A 41 6.15 -9.99 1.82
CA ASP A 41 6.96 -11.19 1.62
C ASP A 41 7.84 -11.46 2.86
N ARG A 42 8.45 -10.40 3.41
CA ARG A 42 9.21 -10.48 4.66
C ARG A 42 8.34 -10.88 5.84
N MET A 43 7.17 -10.27 6.01
CA MET A 43 6.25 -10.62 7.11
C MET A 43 5.81 -12.08 7.03
N VAL A 44 5.40 -12.55 5.85
CA VAL A 44 5.01 -13.94 5.61
C VAL A 44 6.15 -14.89 5.95
N PHE A 45 7.38 -14.59 5.52
CA PHE A 45 8.55 -15.39 5.87
C PHE A 45 8.78 -15.45 7.39
N MET A 46 8.74 -14.30 8.07
CA MET A 46 8.96 -14.23 9.52
C MET A 46 7.87 -14.96 10.32
N ILE A 47 6.61 -14.82 9.92
CA ILE A 47 5.47 -15.53 10.53
C ILE A 47 5.64 -17.04 10.36
N LYS A 48 5.96 -17.52 9.15
CA LYS A 48 6.17 -18.95 8.87
C LYS A 48 7.31 -19.56 9.68
N ASN A 49 8.32 -18.76 10.02
CA ASN A 49 9.47 -19.20 10.82
C ASN A 49 9.32 -18.89 12.33
N ASN A 50 8.14 -18.48 12.80
CA ASN A 50 7.86 -18.13 14.20
C ASN A 50 8.82 -17.09 14.78
N VAL A 51 9.26 -16.13 13.96
CA VAL A 51 10.20 -15.09 14.39
C VAL A 51 9.46 -13.99 15.17
N SER A 52 9.93 -13.70 16.38
CA SER A 52 9.43 -12.58 17.18
C SER A 52 9.98 -11.24 16.65
N PRO A 53 9.21 -10.13 16.64
CA PRO A 53 7.85 -9.98 17.16
C PRO A 53 6.74 -10.25 16.14
N TYR A 54 7.08 -10.79 14.96
CA TYR A 54 6.15 -10.91 13.83
C TYR A 54 5.02 -11.89 14.10
N VAL A 55 5.33 -13.04 14.71
CA VAL A 55 4.33 -14.07 15.02
C VAL A 55 3.34 -13.58 16.08
N GLU A 56 3.78 -12.85 17.10
CA GLU A 56 2.92 -12.29 18.13
C GLU A 56 2.03 -11.17 17.57
N GLY A 57 2.58 -10.34 16.68
CA GLY A 57 1.81 -9.32 15.95
C GLY A 57 0.71 -9.94 15.09
N TYR A 58 1.04 -11.00 14.35
CA TYR A 58 0.09 -11.74 13.53
C TYR A 58 -1.00 -12.43 14.40
N ASN A 59 -0.64 -13.06 15.51
CA ASN A 59 -1.61 -13.66 16.41
C ASN A 59 -2.59 -12.62 16.99
N LYS A 60 -2.11 -11.41 17.32
CA LYS A 60 -2.98 -10.29 17.71
C LYS A 60 -3.92 -9.86 16.59
N LEU A 61 -3.45 -9.84 15.35
CA LEU A 61 -4.29 -9.54 14.19
C LEU A 61 -5.39 -10.59 14.03
N VAL A 62 -5.07 -11.88 14.07
CA VAL A 62 -6.02 -12.99 13.92
C VAL A 62 -7.08 -12.98 15.03
N LEU A 63 -6.68 -12.68 16.27
CA LEU A 63 -7.58 -12.63 17.42
C LEU A 63 -8.39 -11.32 17.53
N SER A 64 -8.13 -10.33 16.68
CA SER A 64 -8.87 -9.08 16.71
C SER A 64 -10.33 -9.31 16.33
N PRO A 65 -11.31 -8.70 17.05
CA PRO A 65 -12.71 -8.78 16.66
C PRO A 65 -12.97 -8.18 15.27
N TYR A 66 -12.10 -7.27 14.82
CA TYR A 66 -12.18 -6.64 13.49
C TYR A 66 -11.60 -7.51 12.36
N SER A 67 -11.03 -8.67 12.68
CA SER A 67 -10.52 -9.67 11.71
C SER A 67 -11.52 -10.79 11.42
N ASN A 68 -12.77 -10.64 11.86
CA ASN A 68 -13.81 -11.63 11.67
C ASN A 68 -14.32 -11.63 10.23
N TYR A 69 -14.45 -12.83 9.63
CA TYR A 69 -15.02 -13.03 8.32
C TYR A 69 -16.56 -12.98 8.39
N GLY A 70 -17.21 -12.42 7.36
CA GLY A 70 -18.67 -12.44 7.25
C GLY A 70 -19.42 -11.36 8.05
N VAL A 71 -18.71 -10.37 8.60
CA VAL A 71 -19.34 -9.19 9.18
C VAL A 71 -20.02 -8.38 8.07
N LYS A 72 -21.29 -8.02 8.29
CA LYS A 72 -22.04 -7.15 7.39
C LYS A 72 -21.59 -5.70 7.59
N PRO A 73 -21.27 -4.94 6.53
CA PRO A 73 -20.98 -3.51 6.64
C PRO A 73 -22.14 -2.73 7.24
N ASN A 74 -21.83 -1.72 8.04
CA ASN A 74 -22.77 -0.78 8.65
C ASN A 74 -23.01 0.43 7.73
N ALA A 75 -23.40 0.16 6.49
CA ALA A 75 -23.59 1.21 5.48
C ALA A 75 -24.72 2.17 5.87
N VAL A 76 -24.43 3.47 5.79
CA VAL A 76 -25.40 4.56 5.98
C VAL A 76 -25.20 5.61 4.89
N GLU A 77 -26.27 6.33 4.55
CA GLU A 77 -26.22 7.35 3.49
C GLU A 77 -25.33 8.54 3.86
N THR A 78 -25.35 8.99 5.12
CA THR A 78 -24.56 10.13 5.60
C THR A 78 -23.86 9.81 6.91
N VAL A 79 -22.56 10.13 6.96
CA VAL A 79 -21.75 10.05 8.17
C VAL A 79 -21.66 11.45 8.82
N ILE A 80 -22.11 11.55 10.07
CA ILE A 80 -22.06 12.76 10.89
C ILE A 80 -20.97 12.57 11.94
N ARG A 81 -20.01 13.50 11.99
CA ARG A 81 -18.91 13.51 12.95
C ARG A 81 -19.08 14.67 13.93
N GLY A 82 -19.39 14.35 15.18
CA GLY A 82 -19.67 15.31 16.26
C GLY A 82 -21.10 15.85 16.24
N GLY A 83 -21.55 16.34 17.40
CA GLY A 83 -22.85 17.00 17.55
C GLY A 83 -24.05 16.04 17.58
N GLN A 84 -25.24 16.59 17.31
CA GLN A 84 -26.49 15.81 17.31
C GLN A 84 -26.51 14.86 16.11
N GLY A 85 -26.78 13.58 16.37
CA GLY A 85 -26.83 12.55 15.33
C GLY A 85 -25.47 11.97 14.93
N ASP A 86 -24.41 12.20 15.72
CA ASP A 86 -23.10 11.58 15.48
C ASP A 86 -23.22 10.06 15.29
N ASN A 87 -22.71 9.58 14.16
CA ASN A 87 -22.65 8.18 13.81
C ASN A 87 -21.27 7.77 13.24
N VAL A 88 -20.21 8.56 13.46
CA VAL A 88 -18.87 8.34 12.88
C VAL A 88 -18.29 6.97 13.23
N LYS A 89 -18.76 6.36 14.32
CA LYS A 89 -18.39 5.00 14.72
C LYS A 89 -18.67 3.93 13.69
N LEU A 90 -19.74 4.07 12.93
CA LEU A 90 -20.09 3.10 11.88
C LEU A 90 -18.98 3.05 10.83
N LEU A 91 -18.48 4.23 10.43
CA LEU A 91 -17.41 4.36 9.44
C LEU A 91 -16.08 3.78 9.92
N TYR A 92 -15.57 4.21 11.07
CA TYR A 92 -14.23 3.76 11.49
C TYR A 92 -14.18 2.27 11.86
N ILE A 93 -15.30 1.71 12.32
CA ILE A 93 -15.43 0.27 12.57
C ILE A 93 -15.35 -0.51 11.26
N ASP A 94 -16.10 -0.11 10.24
CA ASP A 94 -16.08 -0.77 8.93
C ASP A 94 -14.71 -0.65 8.24
N ILE A 95 -14.02 0.49 8.39
CA ILE A 95 -12.64 0.65 7.93
C ILE A 95 -11.70 -0.34 8.64
N ALA A 96 -11.85 -0.52 9.95
CA ALA A 96 -11.03 -1.48 10.70
C ALA A 96 -11.29 -2.92 10.23
N TYR A 97 -12.56 -3.30 10.00
CA TYR A 97 -12.92 -4.58 9.41
C TYR A 97 -12.28 -4.79 8.03
N ALA A 98 -12.39 -3.81 7.14
CA ALA A 98 -11.85 -3.90 5.79
C ALA A 98 -10.32 -4.02 5.80
N PHE A 99 -9.64 -3.17 6.57
CA PHE A 99 -8.18 -3.14 6.62
C PHE A 99 -7.60 -4.43 7.21
N GLN A 100 -8.13 -4.91 8.34
CA GLN A 100 -7.58 -6.10 8.98
C GLN A 100 -7.85 -7.37 8.18
N ASN A 101 -9.03 -7.50 7.56
CA ASN A 101 -9.30 -8.62 6.66
C ASN A 101 -8.42 -8.58 5.40
N ALA A 102 -8.13 -7.39 4.85
CA ALA A 102 -7.20 -7.26 3.73
C ALA A 102 -5.75 -7.67 4.12
N LEU A 103 -5.31 -7.30 5.33
CA LEU A 103 -4.01 -7.76 5.86
C LEU A 103 -3.98 -9.28 6.01
N ARG A 104 -5.03 -9.87 6.60
CA ARG A 104 -5.13 -11.33 6.73
C ARG A 104 -5.07 -12.02 5.38
N TRP A 105 -5.82 -11.53 4.39
CA TRP A 105 -5.75 -12.06 3.02
C TRP A 105 -4.33 -11.99 2.44
N LYS A 106 -3.65 -10.85 2.56
CA LYS A 106 -2.27 -10.68 2.05
C LYS A 106 -1.24 -11.57 2.76
N LEU A 107 -1.45 -11.93 4.02
CA LEU A 107 -0.51 -12.71 4.83
C LEU A 107 -0.78 -14.22 4.79
N GLU A 108 -2.05 -14.62 4.62
CA GLU A 108 -2.49 -16.03 4.68
C GLU A 108 -2.58 -16.69 3.29
N GLY A 109 -3.02 -15.95 2.26
CA GLY A 109 -3.26 -16.45 0.89
C GLY A 109 -4.72 -16.77 0.60
#